data_AF-A0A7C2NVU7-F1
#
_entry.id   AF-A0A7C2NVU7-F1
#
_cell.length_a   1.000
_cell.length_b   1.000
_cell.length_c   1.000
_cell.angle_alpha   90.00
_cell.angle_beta   90.00
_cell.angle_gamma   90.00
#
_symmetry.space_group_name_H-M   'P 1'
#
loop_
_entity.id
_entity.type
_entity.pdbx_description
1 polymer ?
#
loop_
_entity_poly.entity_id
_entity_poly.type
_entity_poly.pdbx_seq_one_letter_code
_entity_poly.pdbx_strand_id
1 'polypeptide(L)'
;MANSNAILVIAPYDYAGTWVFDDPKVGLEREPFVAGVPEMIDELVKDIPNAKSGFRLLFSTQPFPGYQKMLTWTRSDGTGNYYRLDDPPMEGWICPALFQYYSTAPEKIYVKAEPLKR
;
A
#
# COMPACT_ATOMS: atom_id res chain seq x y z
N MET A 1 1.44 6.38 18.46
CA MET A 1 2.06 7.09 17.33
C MET A 1 3.05 6.13 16.70
N ALA A 2 2.90 5.77 15.42
CA ALA A 2 3.87 4.90 14.77
C ALA A 2 5.21 5.65 14.66
N ASN A 3 6.29 5.04 15.14
CA ASN A 3 7.64 5.57 14.97
C ASN A 3 7.96 5.67 13.48
N SER A 4 8.54 6.79 13.04
CA SER A 4 8.95 7.02 11.64
C SER A 4 10.00 6.03 11.09
N ASN A 5 10.50 5.12 11.94
CA ASN A 5 11.42 4.02 11.61
C ASN A 5 10.75 2.64 11.56
N ALA A 6 9.42 2.55 11.66
CA ALA A 6 8.71 1.28 11.64
C ALA A 6 8.37 0.84 10.21
N ILE A 7 8.71 -0.40 9.87
CA ILE A 7 8.14 -1.08 8.70
C ILE A 7 6.79 -1.63 9.11
N LEU A 8 5.74 -1.14 8.47
CA LEU A 8 4.37 -1.59 8.66
C LEU A 8 4.05 -2.69 7.65
N VAL A 9 3.09 -3.55 7.99
CA VAL A 9 2.71 -4.70 7.16
C VAL A 9 1.20 -4.86 7.19
N ILE A 10 0.60 -4.94 6.02
CA ILE A 10 -0.78 -5.41 5.81
C ILE A 10 -0.77 -6.64 4.89
N ALA A 11 -1.90 -7.33 4.79
CA ALA A 11 -2.04 -8.53 3.98
C ALA A 11 -3.18 -8.37 2.96
N PRO A 12 -2.93 -7.71 1.80
CA PRO A 12 -3.95 -7.58 0.78
C PRO A 12 -4.27 -8.92 0.11
N TYR A 13 -5.50 -9.06 -0.36
CA TYR A 13 -6.01 -10.20 -1.12
C TYR A 13 -7.11 -9.78 -2.11
N ASP A 14 -7.43 -10.64 -3.07
CA ASP A 14 -8.55 -10.43 -3.98
C ASP A 14 -9.86 -10.86 -3.30
N TYR A 15 -10.82 -9.94 -3.22
CA TYR A 15 -12.19 -10.22 -2.82
C TYR A 15 -13.13 -9.76 -3.93
N ALA A 16 -13.79 -10.73 -4.58
CA ALA A 16 -14.72 -10.48 -5.69
C ALA A 16 -14.12 -9.62 -6.82
N GLY A 17 -12.83 -9.83 -7.14
CA GLY A 17 -12.12 -9.08 -8.19
C GLY A 17 -11.60 -7.71 -7.74
N THR A 18 -11.66 -7.40 -6.44
CA THR A 18 -11.15 -6.14 -5.87
C THR A 18 -10.01 -6.43 -4.90
N TRP A 19 -8.91 -5.69 -5.00
CA TRP A 19 -7.86 -5.74 -3.99
C TRP A 19 -8.38 -5.09 -2.70
N VAL A 20 -8.41 -5.86 -1.62
CA VAL A 20 -8.81 -5.40 -0.29
C VAL A 20 -7.79 -5.83 0.75
N PHE A 21 -7.85 -5.27 1.94
CA PHE A 21 -7.11 -5.76 3.10
C PHE A 21 -7.92 -5.63 4.39
N ASP A 22 -7.56 -6.41 5.39
CA ASP A 22 -8.09 -6.32 6.74
C ASP A 22 -7.01 -5.83 7.70
N ASP A 23 -7.39 -4.99 8.66
CA ASP A 23 -6.56 -4.70 9.83
C ASP A 23 -7.44 -4.54 11.09
N PRO A 24 -7.65 -5.64 11.84
CA PRO A 24 -8.48 -5.62 13.05
C PRO A 24 -7.98 -4.66 14.13
N LYS A 25 -6.70 -4.27 14.13
CA LYS A 25 -6.14 -3.36 15.15
C LYS A 25 -6.69 -1.94 15.02
N VAL A 26 -7.11 -1.57 13.81
CA VAL A 26 -7.65 -0.25 13.47
C VAL A 26 -9.08 -0.34 12.90
N GLY A 27 -9.71 -1.52 13.00
CA GLY A 27 -11.10 -1.74 12.65
C GLY A 27 -11.39 -1.73 11.14
N LEU A 28 -10.40 -2.01 10.31
CA LEU A 28 -10.58 -2.10 8.85
C LEU A 28 -10.96 -3.53 8.46
N GLU A 29 -12.09 -3.67 7.79
CA GLU A 29 -12.59 -4.93 7.23
C GLU A 29 -12.85 -4.74 5.73
N ARG A 30 -12.13 -5.51 4.91
CA ARG A 30 -12.15 -5.48 3.44
C ARG A 30 -12.01 -4.06 2.91
N GLU A 31 -11.12 -3.28 3.50
CA GLU A 31 -10.83 -1.92 3.05
C GLU A 31 -10.29 -1.99 1.62
N PRO A 32 -11.00 -1.38 0.64
CA PRO A 32 -10.65 -1.55 -0.76
C PRO A 32 -9.52 -0.60 -1.18
N PHE A 33 -8.63 -1.11 -2.01
CA PHE A 33 -7.78 -0.27 -2.83
C PHE A 33 -8.58 0.19 -4.05
N VAL A 34 -8.54 1.49 -4.34
CA VAL A 34 -9.32 2.09 -5.43
C VAL A 34 -8.47 3.09 -6.22
N ALA A 35 -8.98 3.51 -7.38
CA ALA A 35 -8.47 4.63 -8.17
C ALA A 35 -6.94 4.59 -8.41
N GLY A 36 -6.48 3.67 -9.26
CA GLY A 36 -5.08 3.55 -9.69
C GLY A 36 -4.20 2.70 -8.78
N VAL A 37 -4.55 2.58 -7.49
CA VAL A 37 -3.81 1.72 -6.56
C VAL A 37 -3.92 0.23 -6.92
N PRO A 38 -5.07 -0.31 -7.39
CA PRO A 38 -5.16 -1.69 -7.86
C PRO A 38 -4.12 -2.04 -8.93
N GLU A 39 -3.92 -1.17 -9.93
CA GLU A 39 -2.97 -1.36 -11.01
C GLU A 39 -1.51 -1.27 -10.51
N MET A 40 -1.26 -0.39 -9.53
CA MET A 40 0.04 -0.32 -8.85
C MET A 40 0.33 -1.60 -8.04
N ILE A 41 -0.69 -2.19 -7.41
CA ILE A 41 -0.58 -3.48 -6.72
C ILE A 41 -0.26 -4.58 -7.74
N ASP A 42 -0.98 -4.63 -8.86
CA ASP A 42 -0.75 -5.62 -9.92
C ASP A 42 0.71 -5.60 -10.42
N GLU A 43 1.27 -4.41 -10.63
CA GLU A 43 2.70 -4.25 -10.98
C GLU A 43 3.63 -4.72 -9.85
N LEU A 44 3.30 -4.44 -8.59
CA LEU A 44 4.11 -4.83 -7.43
C LEU A 44 4.13 -6.35 -7.21
N VAL A 45 3.03 -7.04 -7.53
CA VAL A 45 2.86 -8.48 -7.29
C VAL A 45 3.03 -9.35 -8.54
N LYS A 46 3.39 -8.77 -9.69
CA LYS A 46 3.48 -9.49 -10.98
C LYS A 46 4.34 -10.77 -10.95
N ASP A 47 5.36 -10.79 -10.09
CA ASP A 47 6.29 -11.91 -9.93
C ASP A 47 5.94 -12.80 -8.71
N ILE A 48 4.80 -12.59 -8.05
CA ILE A 48 4.32 -13.38 -6.90
C ILE A 48 3.24 -14.36 -7.38
N PRO A 49 3.53 -15.67 -7.44
CA PRO A 49 2.53 -16.67 -7.79
C PRO A 49 1.36 -16.66 -6.80
N ASN A 50 0.13 -16.71 -7.32
CA ASN A 50 -1.11 -16.71 -6.53
C ASN A 50 -1.28 -15.50 -5.59
N ALA A 51 -0.75 -14.32 -5.94
CA ALA A 51 -0.90 -13.10 -5.13
C ALA A 51 -2.36 -12.75 -4.79
N LYS A 52 -3.31 -13.13 -5.65
CA LYS A 52 -4.76 -12.96 -5.39
C LYS A 52 -5.26 -13.70 -4.16
N SER A 53 -4.64 -14.82 -3.79
CA SER A 53 -4.94 -15.54 -2.54
C SER A 53 -4.33 -14.86 -1.31
N GLY A 54 -3.53 -13.81 -1.51
CA GLY A 54 -2.95 -12.98 -0.49
C GLY A 54 -1.44 -12.82 -0.65
N PHE A 55 -0.93 -11.66 -0.23
CA PHE A 55 0.50 -11.36 -0.14
C PHE A 55 0.76 -10.44 1.05
N ARG A 56 2.03 -10.27 1.44
CA ARG A 56 2.42 -9.29 2.45
C ARG A 56 2.83 -7.99 1.77
N LEU A 57 2.18 -6.89 2.12
CA LEU A 57 2.57 -5.56 1.68
C LEU A 57 3.27 -4.84 2.83
N LEU A 58 4.58 -4.64 2.68
CA LEU A 58 5.41 -3.90 3.60
C LEU A 58 5.50 -2.45 3.13
N PHE A 59 5.38 -1.50 4.05
CA PHE A 59 5.48 -0.08 3.74
C PHE A 59 6.11 0.74 4.87
N SER A 60 6.81 1.83 4.52
CA SER A 60 7.56 2.67 5.46
C SER A 60 7.78 4.07 4.89
N THR A 61 7.91 5.07 5.77
CA THR A 61 8.32 6.44 5.39
C THR A 61 9.82 6.59 5.17
N GLN A 62 10.60 5.60 5.60
CA GLN A 62 12.04 5.51 5.36
C GLN A 62 12.38 4.35 4.43
N PRO A 63 13.41 4.49 3.58
CA PRO A 63 13.90 3.39 2.76
C PRO A 63 14.37 2.25 3.67
N PHE A 64 14.07 1.01 3.26
CA PHE A 64 14.49 -0.19 3.98
C PHE A 64 15.14 -1.20 3.02
N PRO A 65 16.01 -2.09 3.49
CA PRO A 65 16.68 -3.04 2.62
C PRO A 65 15.71 -3.85 1.75
N GLY A 66 15.90 -3.75 0.43
CA GLY A 66 15.09 -4.48 -0.55
C GLY A 66 13.68 -3.94 -0.76
N TYR A 67 13.39 -2.67 -0.43
CA TYR A 67 12.17 -2.03 -0.93
C TYR A 67 12.10 -2.15 -2.47
N GLN A 68 10.92 -2.37 -3.02
CA GLN A 68 10.72 -2.56 -4.47
C GLN A 68 10.46 -1.24 -5.18
N LYS A 69 9.56 -0.42 -4.63
CA LYS A 69 9.14 0.83 -5.25
C LYS A 69 9.05 1.95 -4.21
N MET A 70 9.15 3.19 -4.65
CA MET A 70 8.94 4.38 -3.84
C MET A 70 7.78 5.18 -4.43
N LEU A 71 6.82 5.51 -3.59
CA LEU A 71 5.68 6.35 -3.91
C LEU A 71 5.96 7.77 -3.42
N THR A 72 5.71 8.76 -4.26
CA THR A 72 5.87 10.18 -3.92
C THR A 72 4.51 10.84 -3.83
N TRP A 73 4.20 11.48 -2.70
CA TRP A 73 2.97 12.25 -2.56
C TRP A 73 2.94 13.40 -3.56
N THR A 74 1.81 13.61 -4.23
CA THR A 74 1.65 14.68 -5.22
C THR A 74 0.67 15.76 -4.77
N ARG A 75 -0.51 15.36 -4.31
CA ARG A 75 -1.58 16.27 -3.89
C ARG A 75 -2.59 15.59 -2.96
N SER A 76 -3.40 16.39 -2.27
CA SER A 76 -4.66 15.95 -1.68
C SER A 76 -5.83 16.54 -2.47
N ASP A 77 -6.95 15.82 -2.52
CA ASP A 77 -8.23 16.32 -3.05
C ASP A 77 -9.22 16.74 -1.95
N GLY A 78 -8.76 16.81 -0.70
CA GLY A 78 -9.58 17.10 0.48
C GLY A 78 -10.23 15.87 1.12
N THR A 79 -10.23 14.71 0.44
CA THR A 79 -10.78 13.44 0.94
C THR A 79 -9.76 12.32 1.01
N GLY A 80 -8.68 12.38 0.23
CA GLY A 80 -7.59 11.43 0.24
C GLY A 80 -6.30 12.03 -0.32
N ASN A 81 -5.35 11.17 -0.67
CA ASN A 81 -4.01 11.57 -1.06
C ASN A 81 -3.55 10.84 -2.31
N TYR A 82 -3.11 11.57 -3.31
CA TYR A 82 -2.54 11.00 -4.52
C TYR A 82 -1.04 10.76 -4.35
N TYR A 83 -0.61 9.60 -4.80
CA TYR A 83 0.78 9.16 -4.80
C TYR A 83 1.18 8.70 -6.19
N ARG A 84 2.35 9.15 -6.64
CA ARG A 84 2.94 8.78 -7.92
C ARG A 84 4.02 7.71 -7.75
N LEU A 85 4.01 6.74 -8.64
CA LEU A 85 5.11 5.84 -8.93
C LEU A 85 5.78 6.27 -10.23
N ASP A 86 7.12 6.30 -10.30
CA ASP A 86 7.82 6.82 -11.48
C ASP A 86 8.13 5.74 -12.54
N ASP A 87 8.30 4.47 -12.14
CA ASP A 87 8.68 3.38 -13.05
C ASP A 87 7.91 2.08 -12.73
N PRO A 88 7.00 1.61 -13.61
CA PRO A 88 6.38 2.41 -14.66
C PRO A 88 5.61 3.62 -14.08
N PRO A 89 5.41 4.71 -14.85
CA PRO A 89 4.70 5.89 -14.37
C PRO A 89 3.22 5.55 -14.10
N MET A 90 2.82 5.66 -12.84
CA MET A 90 1.45 5.42 -12.37
C MET A 90 1.10 6.43 -11.29
N GLU A 91 -0.19 6.68 -11.08
CA GLU A 91 -0.70 7.47 -9.96
C GLU A 91 -1.89 6.76 -9.34
N GLY A 92 -1.92 6.69 -8.01
CA GLY A 92 -2.98 6.07 -7.24
C GLY A 92 -3.47 7.00 -6.13
N TRP A 93 -4.76 6.93 -5.86
CA TRP A 93 -5.38 7.61 -4.72
C TRP A 93 -5.43 6.71 -3.50
N ILE A 94 -4.86 7.17 -2.39
CA ILE A 94 -4.87 6.48 -1.10
C ILE A 94 -5.88 7.18 -0.18
N CYS A 95 -6.84 6.40 0.31
CA CYS A 95 -7.93 6.85 1.17
C CYS A 95 -7.46 7.29 2.58
N PRO A 96 -8.35 7.88 3.39
CA PRO A 96 -8.04 8.24 4.78
C PRO A 96 -7.59 7.10 5.69
N ALA A 97 -7.77 5.82 5.30
CA ALA A 97 -7.22 4.70 6.07
C ALA A 97 -5.70 4.81 6.26
N LEU A 98 -4.99 5.54 5.39
CA LEU A 98 -3.59 5.92 5.59
C LEU A 98 -3.32 6.54 6.97
N PHE A 99 -4.28 7.31 7.50
CA PHE A 99 -4.14 8.00 8.78
C PHE A 99 -4.30 7.08 10.00
N GLN A 100 -4.73 5.83 9.80
CA GLN A 100 -4.64 4.80 10.83
C GLN A 100 -3.18 4.36 11.08
N TYR A 101 -2.29 4.61 10.11
CA TYR A 101 -0.88 4.22 10.14
C TYR A 101 0.06 5.41 10.36
N TYR A 102 -0.29 6.59 9.84
CA TYR A 102 0.51 7.81 9.92
C TYR A 102 -0.28 9.00 10.44
N SER A 103 0.37 9.90 11.17
CA SER A 103 -0.30 11.13 11.66
C SER A 103 -0.63 12.14 10.55
N THR A 104 0.13 12.10 9.46
CA THR A 104 0.00 12.97 8.28
C THR A 104 0.32 12.17 7.04
N ALA A 105 -0.10 12.64 5.87
CA ALA A 105 0.23 11.98 4.60
C ALA A 105 1.75 12.08 4.39
N PRO A 106 2.49 10.97 4.36
CA PRO A 106 3.94 11.03 4.19
C PRO A 106 4.31 11.51 2.79
N GLU A 107 5.35 12.34 2.65
CA GLU A 107 5.84 12.76 1.33
C GLU A 107 6.35 11.59 0.48
N LYS A 108 6.87 10.55 1.15
CA LYS A 108 7.40 9.34 0.52
C LYS A 108 6.94 8.11 1.26
N ILE A 109 6.59 7.07 0.50
CA ILE A 109 6.27 5.75 1.03
C ILE A 109 7.07 4.71 0.23
N TYR A 110 7.95 3.99 0.90
CA TYR A 110 8.70 2.89 0.31
C TYR A 110 7.90 1.61 0.52
N VAL A 111 7.73 0.80 -0.53
CA VAL A 111 6.86 -0.39 -0.50
C VAL A 111 7.57 -1.63 -1.00
N LYS A 112 7.15 -2.79 -0.50
CA LYS A 112 7.59 -4.10 -0.96
C LYS A 112 6.45 -5.12 -0.80
N ALA A 113 6.11 -5.83 -1.86
CA ALA A 113 5.31 -7.04 -1.79
C ALA A 113 6.19 -8.27 -1.59
N GLU A 114 5.77 -9.16 -0.69
CA GLU A 114 6.38 -10.46 -0.46
C GLU A 114 5.30 -11.56 -0.53
N PRO A 115 5.63 -12.76 -1.03
CA PRO A 115 4.71 -13.90 -0.96
C PRO A 115 4.29 -14.16 0.50
N LEU A 116 3.05 -14.62 0.70
CA LEU A 116 2.66 -15.20 1.99
C LEU A 116 3.56 -16.41 2.25
N LYS A 117 4.30 -16.37 3.36
CA LYS A 117 5.01 -17.55 3.84
C LYS A 117 3.96 -18.57 4.27
N ARG A 118 3.99 -19.75 3.65
CA ARG A 118 3.22 -20.91 4.09
C ARG A 118 3.78 -21.44 5.41
#